data_AF-A0A0R3UG86-F1
#
_entry.id   AF-A0A0R3UG86-F1
#
_cell.length_a   1.000
_cell.length_b   1.000
_cell.length_c   1.000
_cell.angle_alpha   90.00
_cell.angle_beta   90.00
_cell.angle_gamma   90.00
#
_symmetry.space_group_name_H-M   'P 1'
#
loop_
_entity.id
_entity.type
_entity.pdbx_description
1 polymer ?
#
loop_
_entity_poly.entity_id
_entity_poly.type
_entity_poly.pdbx_seq_one_letter_code
_entity_poly.pdbx_strand_id
1 'polypeptide(L)'
;MFNLNDLATLLGQQQQLLRSPPQAAPDLPEITRLMMLPDDLVGCVIGRGGSKINSIRRESQAFIKIADAEEGSNLRRITIKGNPDSVRSAVDMINYT
;
A
#
# COMPACT_ATOMS: atom_id res chain seq x y z
N MET A 1 34.40 0.93 -43.01
CA MET A 1 33.06 0.57 -43.53
C MET A 1 32.13 0.50 -42.32
N PHE A 2 31.20 1.45 -42.18
CA PHE A 2 30.24 1.46 -41.08
C PHE A 2 29.33 0.23 -41.19
N ASN A 3 29.22 -0.56 -40.12
CA ASN A 3 28.48 -1.81 -40.14
C ASN A 3 26.97 -1.50 -39.97
N LEU A 4 26.12 -2.16 -40.75
CA LEU A 4 24.66 -1.97 -40.69
C LEU A 4 24.08 -2.30 -39.29
N ASN A 5 24.78 -3.14 -38.51
CA ASN A 5 24.42 -3.47 -37.13
C ASN A 5 24.62 -2.30 -36.15
N ASP A 6 25.51 -1.35 -36.44
CA ASP A 6 25.73 -0.18 -35.58
C ASP A 6 24.52 0.77 -35.60
N LEU A 7 23.83 0.87 -36.75
CA LEU A 7 22.67 1.74 -36.96
C LEU A 7 21.43 1.21 -36.23
N ALA A 8 21.21 -0.11 -36.26
CA ALA A 8 20.12 -0.77 -35.54
C ALA A 8 20.31 -0.63 -34.01
N THR A 9 21.55 -0.71 -33.55
CA THR A 9 21.90 -0.54 -32.13
C THR A 9 21.67 0.90 -31.66
N LEU A 10 21.97 1.89 -32.50
CA LEU A 10 21.73 3.31 -32.20
C LEU A 10 20.24 3.67 -32.17
N LEU A 11 19.43 3.12 -33.10
CA LEU A 11 17.97 3.32 -33.09
C LEU A 11 17.30 2.67 -31.87
N GLY A 12 17.79 1.49 -31.45
CA GLY A 12 17.31 0.81 -30.25
C GLY A 12 17.60 1.58 -28.96
N GLN A 13 18.76 2.24 -28.87
CA GLN A 13 19.10 3.11 -27.73
C GLN A 13 18.22 4.36 -27.68
N GLN A 14 17.87 4.95 -28.83
CA GLN A 14 17.03 6.14 -28.87
C GLN A 14 15.57 5.85 -28.46
N GLN A 15 15.08 4.62 -28.68
CA GLN A 15 13.73 4.20 -28.29
C GLN A 15 13.58 3.90 -26.79
N GLN A 16 14.67 3.64 -26.06
CA GLN A 16 14.60 3.38 -24.62
C GLN A 16 14.39 4.64 -23.77
N LEU A 17 14.70 5.83 -24.29
CA LEU A 17 14.54 7.10 -23.58
C LEU A 17 13.09 7.58 -23.46
N LEU A 18 12.12 6.95 -24.16
CA LEU A 18 10.69 7.31 -24.12
C LEU A 18 9.83 6.43 -23.20
N ARG A 19 10.41 5.44 -22.50
CA ARG A 19 9.64 4.58 -21.58
C ARG A 19 9.70 5.16 -20.18
N SER A 20 8.95 6.23 -19.94
CA SER A 20 8.64 6.65 -18.56
C SER A 20 7.94 5.49 -17.82
N PRO A 21 8.29 5.20 -16.57
CA PRO A 21 7.57 4.21 -15.76
C PRO A 21 6.09 4.59 -15.66
N PRO A 22 5.17 3.60 -15.49
CA PRO A 22 3.76 3.87 -15.30
C PRO A 22 3.63 4.81 -14.09
N GLN A 23 3.09 6.01 -14.34
CA GLN A 23 2.87 7.02 -13.32
C GLN A 23 1.95 6.45 -12.25
N ALA A 24 2.55 6.03 -11.13
CA ALA A 24 1.85 6.10 -9.85
C ALA A 24 1.41 7.56 -9.65
N ALA A 25 0.24 7.75 -9.05
CA ALA A 25 -0.32 9.04 -8.67
C ALA A 25 0.76 10.00 -8.10
N PRO A 26 0.60 11.33 -8.26
CA PRO A 26 1.62 12.34 -7.93
C PRO A 26 2.27 12.05 -6.57
N ASP A 27 3.59 12.24 -6.48
CA ASP A 27 4.52 11.90 -5.39
C ASP A 27 4.15 12.50 -4.02
N LEU A 28 2.94 12.21 -3.52
CA LEU A 28 2.59 12.44 -2.14
C LEU A 28 3.48 11.53 -1.30
N PRO A 29 4.14 12.06 -0.26
CA PRO A 29 5.01 11.26 0.57
C PRO A 29 4.21 10.10 1.16
N GLU A 30 4.69 8.87 0.93
CA GLU A 30 4.14 7.71 1.59
C GLU A 30 4.44 7.83 3.08
N ILE A 31 3.39 7.76 3.90
CA ILE A 31 3.52 7.78 5.35
C ILE A 31 3.14 6.42 5.92
N THR A 32 3.70 6.09 7.09
CA THR A 32 3.34 4.89 7.85
C THR A 32 2.72 5.31 9.19
N ARG A 33 1.54 4.77 9.49
CA ARG A 33 0.86 4.91 10.78
C ARG A 33 0.80 3.56 11.47
N LEU A 34 1.09 3.56 12.76
CA LEU A 34 0.96 2.41 13.65
C LEU A 34 -0.19 2.63 14.63
N MET A 35 -0.97 1.57 14.86
CA MET A 35 -2.08 1.53 15.82
C MET A 35 -1.99 0.27 16.68
N MET A 36 -2.49 0.39 17.90
CA MET A 36 -2.68 -0.71 18.84
C MET A 36 -4.18 -0.84 19.09
N LEU A 37 -4.73 -2.03 18.90
CA LEU A 37 -6.13 -2.33 19.17
C LEU A 37 -6.23 -3.47 20.16
N PRO A 38 -7.15 -3.45 21.13
CA PRO A 38 -7.48 -4.61 21.93
C PRO A 38 -7.80 -5.82 21.04
N ASP A 39 -7.33 -7.00 21.40
CA ASP A 39 -7.60 -8.22 20.64
C ASP A 39 -9.10 -8.50 20.49
N ASP A 40 -9.89 -8.15 21.51
CA ASP A 40 -11.34 -8.25 21.50
C ASP A 40 -12.00 -7.41 20.39
N LEU A 41 -11.38 -6.30 19.99
CA LEU A 41 -11.90 -5.39 18.95
C LEU A 41 -11.35 -5.71 17.56
N VAL A 42 -10.25 -6.45 17.46
CA VAL A 42 -9.64 -6.74 16.16
C VAL A 42 -10.54 -7.60 15.28
N GLY A 43 -11.35 -8.48 15.89
CA GLY A 43 -12.34 -9.29 15.19
C GLY A 43 -13.40 -8.43 14.49
N CYS A 44 -13.81 -7.33 15.13
CA CYS A 44 -14.74 -6.37 14.54
C CYS A 44 -14.13 -5.66 13.33
N VAL A 45 -12.84 -5.27 13.41
CA VAL A 45 -12.09 -4.63 12.31
C VAL A 45 -11.93 -5.58 11.13
N ILE A 46 -11.63 -6.85 11.37
CA ILE A 46 -11.48 -7.86 10.31
C ILE A 46 -12.84 -8.15 9.66
N GLY A 47 -13.89 -8.33 10.47
CA GLY A 47 -15.22 -8.71 10.03
C GLY A 47 -15.30 -10.17 9.57
N ARG A 48 -16.53 -10.67 9.34
CA ARG A 48 -16.75 -12.06 8.93
C ARG A 48 -16.05 -12.34 7.59
N GLY A 49 -15.19 -13.37 7.58
CA GLY A 49 -14.39 -13.74 6.40
C GLY A 49 -13.42 -12.65 5.90
N GLY A 50 -13.06 -11.67 6.75
CA GLY A 50 -12.23 -10.54 6.35
C GLY A 50 -12.94 -9.47 5.53
N SER A 51 -14.27 -9.52 5.43
CA SER A 51 -15.07 -8.61 4.59
C SER A 51 -14.83 -7.14 4.90
N LYS A 52 -14.81 -6.76 6.18
CA LYS A 52 -14.66 -5.36 6.60
C LYS A 52 -13.27 -4.83 6.32
N ILE A 53 -12.21 -5.52 6.76
CA ILE A 53 -10.83 -5.08 6.50
C ILE A 53 -10.52 -5.02 5.00
N ASN A 54 -11.12 -5.90 4.19
CA ASN A 54 -10.96 -5.87 2.74
C ASN A 54 -11.67 -4.66 2.09
N SER A 55 -12.83 -4.27 2.61
CA SER A 55 -13.50 -3.01 2.23
C SER A 55 -12.66 -1.80 2.63
N ILE A 56 -12.14 -1.75 3.87
CA ILE A 56 -11.27 -0.67 4.34
C ILE A 56 -10.05 -0.52 3.42
N ARG A 57 -9.34 -1.60 3.09
CA ARG A 57 -8.20 -1.56 2.15
C ARG A 57 -8.59 -1.00 0.78
N ARG A 58 -9.74 -1.42 0.24
CA ARG A 58 -10.23 -1.00 -1.07
C ARG A 58 -10.69 0.46 -1.09
N GLU A 59 -11.37 0.91 -0.04
CA GLU A 59 -11.95 2.25 0.00
C GLU A 59 -10.91 3.30 0.39
N SER A 60 -10.01 2.97 1.33
CA SER A 60 -8.94 3.87 1.73
C SER A 60 -7.79 3.94 0.72
N GLN A 61 -7.63 2.91 -0.13
CA GLN A 61 -6.44 2.72 -0.97
C GLN A 61 -5.13 2.64 -0.15
N ALA A 62 -5.22 2.35 1.16
CA ALA A 62 -4.06 2.17 2.02
C ALA A 62 -3.64 0.71 2.08
N PHE A 63 -2.34 0.48 2.20
CA PHE A 63 -1.78 -0.82 2.55
C PHE A 63 -1.97 -1.05 4.06
N ILE A 64 -2.71 -2.09 4.44
CA ILE A 64 -3.02 -2.38 5.84
C ILE A 64 -2.58 -3.80 6.20
N LYS A 65 -1.67 -3.91 7.18
CA LYS A 65 -1.19 -5.16 7.76
C LYS A 65 -1.58 -5.24 9.23
N ILE A 66 -2.23 -6.34 9.62
CA ILE A 66 -2.53 -6.68 11.01
C ILE A 66 -1.48 -7.72 11.43
N ALA A 67 -0.81 -7.50 12.56
CA ALA A 67 0.14 -8.45 13.11
C ALA A 67 -0.59 -9.68 13.68
N ASP A 68 0.15 -10.76 13.86
CA ASP A 68 -0.33 -11.90 14.64
C ASP A 68 -0.48 -11.50 16.11
N ALA A 69 -1.28 -12.28 16.86
CA ALA A 69 -1.39 -12.09 18.30
C ALA A 69 -0.03 -12.42 18.95
N GLU A 70 0.39 -11.60 19.90
CA GLU A 70 1.64 -11.78 20.63
C GLU A 70 1.33 -12.41 21.99
N GLU A 71 2.06 -13.46 22.38
CA GLU A 71 1.85 -14.14 23.66
C GLU A 71 2.06 -13.17 24.83
N GLY A 72 1.05 -13.05 25.69
CA GLY A 72 1.06 -12.14 26.84
C GLY A 72 0.67 -10.69 26.52
N SER A 73 0.36 -10.36 25.26
CA SER A 73 -0.24 -9.07 24.88
C SER A 73 -1.77 -9.22 24.74
N ASN A 74 -2.50 -8.18 25.13
CA ASN A 74 -3.93 -8.02 24.81
C ASN A 74 -4.15 -7.01 23.67
N LEU A 75 -3.08 -6.65 22.96
CA LEU A 75 -3.08 -5.63 21.91
C LEU A 75 -2.54 -6.21 20.60
N ARG A 76 -3.29 -5.98 19.52
CA ARG A 76 -2.87 -6.23 18.14
C ARG A 76 -2.30 -4.97 17.50
N ARG A 77 -1.14 -5.12 16.85
CA ARG A 77 -0.54 -4.06 16.03
C ARG A 77 -1.16 -4.01 14.63
N ILE A 78 -1.62 -2.84 14.23
CA ILE A 78 -2.00 -2.54 12.85
C ILE A 78 -1.01 -1.53 12.25
N THR A 79 -0.52 -1.84 11.05
CA THR A 79 0.37 -0.99 10.26
C THR A 79 -0.38 -0.53 9.02
N ILE A 80 -0.49 0.77 8.82
CA ILE A 80 -1.17 1.41 7.71
C ILE A 80 -0.14 2.23 6.93
N LYS A 81 -0.06 2.03 5.61
CA LYS A 81 0.86 2.75 4.72
C LYS A 81 0.15 3.28 3.50
N GLY A 82 0.59 4.43 3.00
CA GLY A 82 0.04 5.05 1.80
C GLY A 82 0.25 6.57 1.82
N ASN A 83 -0.39 7.28 0.88
CA ASN A 83 -0.44 8.74 0.94
C ASN A 83 -1.22 9.21 2.19
N PRO A 84 -1.08 10.48 2.62
CA PRO A 84 -1.71 10.98 3.83
C PRO A 84 -3.23 10.83 3.88
N ASP A 85 -3.93 11.03 2.76
CA ASP A 85 -5.39 10.93 2.68
C ASP A 85 -5.85 9.48 2.79
N SER A 86 -5.16 8.55 2.14
CA SER A 86 -5.40 7.11 2.23
C SER A 86 -5.19 6.60 3.65
N VAL A 87 -4.10 7.00 4.30
CA VAL A 87 -3.84 6.61 5.69
C VAL A 87 -4.90 7.19 6.62
N ARG A 88 -5.25 8.47 6.49
CA ARG A 88 -6.29 9.11 7.31
C ARG A 88 -7.65 8.43 7.13
N SER A 89 -8.04 8.16 5.88
CA SER A 89 -9.29 7.48 5.57
C SER A 89 -9.35 6.08 6.20
N ALA A 90 -8.26 5.30 6.11
CA ALA A 90 -8.16 4.01 6.77
C ALA A 90 -8.26 4.13 8.31
N VAL A 91 -7.60 5.13 8.90
CA VAL A 91 -7.65 5.41 10.34
C VAL A 91 -9.09 5.65 10.80
N ASP A 92 -9.81 6.52 10.09
CA ASP A 92 -11.18 6.88 10.45
C ASP A 92 -12.09 5.65 10.36
N MET A 93 -12.03 4.87 9.28
CA MET A 93 -12.82 3.64 9.16
C MET A 93 -12.56 2.61 10.26
N ILE A 94 -11.30 2.48 10.70
CA ILE A 94 -10.92 1.57 11.79
C ILE A 94 -11.47 2.08 13.13
N ASN A 95 -11.40 3.39 13.38
CA ASN A 95 -11.88 3.98 14.64
C ASN A 95 -13.40 3.92 14.80
N TYR A 96 -14.16 3.88 13.70
CA TYR A 96 -15.63 3.74 13.72
C TYR A 96 -16.11 2.30 13.52
N THR A 97 -15.26 1.32 13.85
CA THR A 97 -15.62 -0.09 13.75
C THR A 97 -16.34 -0.62 14.97
#